data_AF-A0A3L9I2W2-F1
#
_entry.id   AF-A0A3L9I2W2-F1
#
_cell.length_a   1.000
_cell.length_b   1.000
_cell.length_c   1.000
_cell.angle_alpha   90.00
_cell.angle_beta   90.00
_cell.angle_gamma   90.00
#
_symmetry.space_group_name_H-M   'P 1'
#
loop_
_entity.id
_entity.type
_entity.pdbx_description
1 polymer ?
#
loop_
_entity_poly.entity_id
_entity_poly.type
_entity_poly.pdbx_seq_one_letter_code
_entity_poly.pdbx_strand_id
1 'polypeptide(L)'
;MSSYANHQALAGLTLGKSTDYRDTYDASLLQGVPRSLNRDPLGLKADNLPFHGTDIWTLYELSWLNAKGLPQVAVGHVELDYTSVNLIESKSFKLYLNSFNQTRFNNWDEVRQTLERDLSTCA
;
A
#
# COMPACT_ATOMS: atom_id res chain seq x y z
N MET A 1 -8.13 25.64 -9.57
CA MET A 1 -7.12 24.67 -10.07
C MET A 1 -6.57 23.94 -8.87
N SER A 2 -6.62 22.62 -8.85
CA SER A 2 -6.23 21.80 -7.70
C SER A 2 -4.76 22.08 -7.35
N SER A 3 -4.45 22.45 -6.10
CA SER A 3 -3.10 22.78 -5.57
C SER A 3 -2.07 21.64 -5.69
N TYR A 4 -2.50 20.50 -6.22
CA TYR A 4 -1.77 19.25 -6.35
C TYR A 4 -0.95 19.16 -7.63
N ALA A 5 -1.23 19.98 -8.65
CA ALA A 5 -0.67 19.78 -10.00
C ALA A 5 0.86 19.89 -10.09
N ASN A 6 1.54 20.48 -9.09
CA ASN A 6 2.99 20.71 -9.09
C ASN A 6 3.71 20.19 -7.83
N HIS A 7 3.08 19.36 -6.99
CA HIS A 7 3.74 18.89 -5.78
C HIS A 7 4.78 17.82 -6.14
N GLN A 8 6.05 18.06 -5.83
CA GLN A 8 7.17 17.18 -6.22
C GLN A 8 7.01 15.74 -5.72
N ALA A 9 6.35 15.56 -4.56
CA ALA A 9 6.00 14.26 -4.00
C ALA A 9 5.06 13.43 -4.91
N LEU A 10 4.28 14.07 -5.79
CA LEU A 10 3.37 13.39 -6.73
C LEU A 10 4.05 13.08 -8.06
N ALA A 11 5.19 13.70 -8.38
CA ALA A 11 5.89 13.51 -9.65
C ALA A 11 6.42 12.08 -9.85
N GLY A 12 6.69 11.37 -8.75
CA GLY A 12 7.13 9.97 -8.75
C GLY A 12 6.00 8.94 -8.86
N LEU A 13 4.73 9.35 -8.69
CA LEU A 13 3.60 8.43 -8.74
C LEU A 13 3.33 7.97 -10.17
N THR A 14 2.85 6.73 -10.31
CA THR A 14 2.42 6.15 -11.59
C THR A 14 0.96 6.45 -11.92
N LEU A 15 0.37 7.42 -11.21
CA LEU A 15 -1.00 7.87 -11.43
C LEU A 15 -1.16 8.39 -12.87
N GLY A 16 -2.14 7.83 -13.60
CA GLY A 16 -2.39 8.16 -15.00
C GLY A 16 -1.42 7.55 -16.03
N LYS A 17 -0.42 6.75 -15.61
CA LYS A 17 0.50 6.05 -16.51
C LYS A 17 0.07 4.60 -16.78
N SER A 18 0.46 4.06 -17.94
CA SER A 18 0.35 2.61 -18.22
C SER A 18 1.22 1.85 -17.22
N THR A 19 0.75 0.71 -16.75
CA THR A 19 1.49 -0.11 -15.79
C THR A 19 1.37 -1.56 -16.17
N ASP A 20 2.52 -2.21 -16.36
CA ASP A 20 2.56 -3.62 -16.68
C ASP A 20 2.25 -4.45 -15.43
N TYR A 21 1.57 -5.57 -15.61
CA TYR A 21 1.34 -6.52 -14.53
C TYR A 21 2.62 -7.29 -14.23
N ARG A 22 2.92 -7.47 -12.95
CA ARG A 22 3.99 -8.35 -12.47
C ARG A 22 3.40 -9.71 -12.13
N ASP A 23 4.03 -10.77 -12.63
CA ASP A 23 3.73 -12.17 -12.36
C ASP A 23 4.63 -12.76 -11.26
N THR A 24 5.46 -11.92 -10.64
CA THR A 24 6.34 -12.28 -9.53
C THR A 24 6.26 -11.19 -8.47
N TYR A 25 6.37 -11.60 -7.21
CA TYR A 25 6.29 -10.70 -6.06
C TYR A 25 7.28 -9.54 -6.19
N ASP A 26 6.76 -8.32 -5.98
CA ASP A 26 7.53 -7.08 -6.14
C ASP A 26 7.04 -6.00 -5.15
N ALA A 27 7.75 -5.85 -4.02
CA ALA A 27 7.47 -4.81 -3.02
C ALA A 27 7.74 -3.39 -3.54
N SER A 28 8.56 -3.21 -4.58
CA SER A 28 8.88 -1.88 -5.11
C SER A 28 7.70 -1.19 -5.80
N LEU A 29 6.62 -1.94 -6.05
CA LEU A 29 5.37 -1.43 -6.60
C LEU A 29 4.63 -0.52 -5.62
N LEU A 30 4.84 -0.67 -4.30
CA LEU A 30 4.18 0.14 -3.28
C LEU A 30 4.63 1.60 -3.36
N GLN A 31 3.66 2.52 -3.36
CA GLN A 31 3.92 3.96 -3.39
C GLN A 31 3.27 4.63 -2.18
N GLY A 32 4.12 5.17 -1.30
CA GLY A 32 3.70 6.03 -0.19
C GLY A 32 3.43 7.46 -0.67
N VAL A 33 2.36 8.05 -0.17
CA VAL A 33 2.02 9.46 -0.35
C VAL A 33 2.12 10.15 1.01
N PRO A 34 3.02 11.14 1.19
CA PRO A 34 3.17 11.82 2.46
C PRO A 34 1.87 12.45 2.93
N ARG A 35 1.44 12.13 4.15
CA ARG A 35 0.21 12.69 4.74
C ARG A 35 0.33 14.21 4.92
N SER A 36 1.56 14.71 5.08
CA SER A 36 1.90 16.14 5.16
C SER A 36 1.37 16.94 3.98
N LEU A 37 1.30 16.35 2.78
CA LEU A 37 0.82 17.02 1.56
C LEU A 37 -0.57 17.64 1.74
N ASN A 38 -1.45 16.98 2.48
CA ASN A 38 -2.80 17.48 2.80
C ASN A 38 -2.92 18.03 4.22
N ARG A 39 -2.06 17.61 5.15
CA ARG A 39 -2.07 18.10 6.54
C ARG A 39 -1.51 19.51 6.67
N ASP A 40 -0.40 19.82 6.01
CA ASP A 40 0.27 21.12 6.13
C ASP A 40 -0.62 22.31 5.69
N PRO A 41 -1.34 22.25 4.54
CA PRO A 41 -2.27 23.32 4.16
C PRO A 41 -3.43 23.53 5.14
N LEU A 42 -3.77 22.49 5.92
CA LEU A 42 -4.79 22.55 6.98
C LEU A 42 -4.22 23.04 8.32
N GLY A 43 -2.93 23.36 8.38
CA GLY A 43 -2.24 23.73 9.62
C GLY A 43 -2.04 22.58 10.60
N LEU A 44 -2.17 21.32 10.14
CA LEU A 44 -2.03 20.13 10.96
C LEU A 44 -0.58 19.66 10.95
N LYS A 45 0.05 19.56 12.13
CA LYS A 45 1.45 19.14 12.30
C LYS A 45 1.52 17.75 12.92
N ALA A 46 2.47 16.94 12.44
CA ALA A 46 2.57 15.52 12.78
C ALA A 46 2.84 15.27 14.28
N ASP A 47 3.49 16.21 14.96
CA ASP A 47 3.80 16.19 16.39
C ASP A 47 2.64 16.64 17.30
N ASN A 48 1.56 17.20 16.73
CA ASN A 48 0.43 17.73 17.48
C ASN A 48 -0.89 17.61 16.70
N LEU A 49 -1.24 16.39 16.30
CA LEU A 49 -2.49 16.11 15.60
C LEU A 49 -3.69 16.17 16.58
N PRO A 50 -4.80 16.84 16.22
CA PRO A 50 -5.98 16.98 17.10
C PRO A 50 -6.91 15.76 17.07
N PHE A 51 -6.44 14.62 16.55
CA PHE A 51 -7.22 13.40 16.35
C PHE A 51 -6.35 12.16 16.53
N HIS A 52 -7.01 11.02 16.67
CA HIS A 52 -6.44 9.68 16.60
C HIS A 52 -7.29 8.81 15.67
N GLY A 53 -6.73 7.71 15.17
CA GLY A 53 -7.49 6.78 14.34
C GLY A 53 -6.61 5.89 13.47
N THR A 54 -7.21 5.28 12.46
CA THR A 54 -6.50 4.43 11.50
C THR A 54 -7.22 4.47 10.15
N ASP A 55 -6.47 4.26 9.08
CA ASP A 55 -7.04 3.92 7.79
C ASP A 55 -7.27 2.40 7.76
N ILE A 56 -8.52 1.97 7.60
CA ILE A 56 -8.87 0.55 7.53
C ILE A 56 -9.04 0.15 6.07
N TRP A 57 -8.30 -0.87 5.65
CA TRP A 57 -8.35 -1.42 4.30
C TRP A 57 -8.85 -2.87 4.32
N THR A 58 -9.85 -3.15 3.48
CA THR A 58 -10.29 -4.51 3.18
C THR A 58 -9.76 -4.95 1.84
N LEU A 59 -8.95 -6.02 1.84
CA LEU A 59 -8.29 -6.57 0.66
C LEU A 59 -9.11 -7.76 0.15
N TYR A 60 -10.17 -7.49 -0.61
CA TYR A 60 -11.12 -8.53 -1.06
C TYR A 60 -10.52 -9.55 -2.05
N GLU A 61 -9.47 -9.15 -2.78
CA GLU A 61 -8.89 -9.93 -3.88
C GLU A 61 -7.47 -10.44 -3.55
N LEU A 62 -7.20 -10.78 -2.29
CA LEU A 62 -5.90 -11.32 -1.89
C LEU A 62 -5.78 -12.80 -2.32
N SER A 63 -4.78 -13.09 -3.16
CA SER A 63 -4.53 -14.43 -3.69
C SER A 63 -3.04 -14.69 -3.91
N TRP A 64 -2.63 -15.95 -3.77
CA TRP A 64 -1.24 -16.41 -3.96
C TRP A 64 -1.19 -17.91 -4.25
N LEU A 65 0.00 -18.49 -4.48
CA LEU A 65 0.19 -19.93 -4.62
C LEU A 65 0.76 -20.54 -3.33
N ASN A 66 0.25 -21.70 -2.88
CA ASN A 66 0.95 -22.45 -1.84
C ASN A 66 2.24 -23.11 -2.38
N ALA A 67 3.01 -23.76 -1.51
CA ALA A 67 4.28 -24.42 -1.88
C ALA A 67 4.17 -25.40 -3.08
N LYS A 68 3.00 -26.00 -3.28
CA LYS A 68 2.72 -26.95 -4.38
C LYS A 68 2.22 -26.27 -5.66
N GLY A 69 2.05 -24.95 -5.67
CA GLY A 69 1.54 -24.19 -6.81
C GLY A 69 0.02 -24.15 -6.92
N LEU A 70 -0.71 -24.54 -5.87
CA LEU A 70 -2.17 -24.43 -5.86
C LEU A 70 -2.58 -23.02 -5.42
N PRO A 71 -3.45 -22.32 -6.17
CA PRO A 71 -3.97 -21.01 -5.77
C PRO A 71 -4.66 -21.04 -4.41
N GLN A 72 -4.45 -20.00 -3.62
CA GLN A 72 -5.03 -19.74 -2.31
C GLN A 72 -5.69 -18.37 -2.36
N VAL A 73 -6.80 -18.19 -1.64
CA VAL A 73 -7.55 -16.93 -1.59
C VAL A 73 -7.87 -16.56 -0.15
N ALA A 74 -7.91 -15.27 0.14
CA ALA A 74 -8.27 -14.72 1.44
C ALA A 74 -8.89 -13.33 1.30
N VAL A 75 -9.52 -12.85 2.37
CA VAL A 75 -9.81 -11.42 2.55
C VAL A 75 -8.84 -10.88 3.59
N GLY A 76 -8.06 -9.87 3.22
CA GLY A 76 -7.15 -9.19 4.14
C GLY A 76 -7.83 -8.05 4.88
N HIS A 77 -7.43 -7.81 6.12
CA HIS A 77 -7.78 -6.63 6.91
C HIS A 77 -6.48 -5.96 7.34
N VAL A 78 -6.30 -4.70 6.97
CA VAL A 78 -5.10 -3.91 7.28
C VAL A 78 -5.53 -2.62 7.96
N GLU A 79 -4.81 -2.27 9.03
CA GLU A 79 -4.97 -1.01 9.75
C GLU A 79 -3.64 -0.25 9.67
N LEU A 80 -3.68 0.96 9.09
CA LEU A 80 -2.54 1.87 9.06
C LEU A 80 -2.78 3.04 10.01
N ASP A 81 -1.93 3.13 11.02
CA ASP A 81 -2.02 4.16 12.06
C ASP A 81 -2.01 5.57 11.43
N TYR A 82 -2.89 6.45 11.93
CA TYR A 82 -2.93 7.85 11.50
C TYR A 82 -1.59 8.59 11.71
N THR A 83 -0.70 8.13 12.59
CA THR A 83 0.63 8.72 12.80
C THR A 83 1.67 8.31 11.76
N SER A 84 1.36 7.38 10.85
CA SER A 84 2.28 6.96 9.78
C SER A 84 2.67 8.16 8.90
N VAL A 85 3.87 8.13 8.33
CA VAL A 85 4.40 9.25 7.54
C VAL A 85 3.63 9.39 6.22
N ASN A 86 3.33 8.25 5.61
CA ASN A 86 2.68 8.10 4.33
C ASN A 86 1.33 7.38 4.50
N LEU A 87 0.37 7.72 3.65
CA LEU A 87 -0.68 6.78 3.28
C LEU A 87 -0.22 5.99 2.05
N ILE A 88 -0.79 4.81 1.81
CA ILE A 88 -0.43 4.00 0.63
C ILE A 88 -1.39 4.34 -0.52
N GLU A 89 -0.84 4.61 -1.71
CA GLU A 89 -1.63 4.88 -2.91
C GLU A 89 -2.37 3.61 -3.38
N SER A 90 -3.69 3.70 -3.60
CA SER A 90 -4.56 2.53 -3.78
C SER A 90 -4.26 1.72 -5.04
N LYS A 91 -3.88 2.36 -6.16
CA LYS A 91 -3.52 1.64 -7.39
C LYS A 91 -2.22 0.87 -7.20
N SER A 92 -1.21 1.49 -6.58
CA SER A 92 0.08 0.89 -6.24
C SER A 92 -0.11 -0.32 -5.31
N PHE A 93 -0.98 -0.20 -4.31
CA PHE A 93 -1.29 -1.28 -3.39
C PHE A 93 -1.95 -2.46 -4.11
N LYS A 94 -2.92 -2.20 -4.99
CA LYS A 94 -3.53 -3.25 -5.81
C LYS A 94 -2.51 -3.97 -6.71
N LEU A 95 -1.62 -3.23 -7.35
CA LEU A 95 -0.57 -3.82 -8.21
C LEU A 95 0.40 -4.68 -7.40
N TYR A 96 0.79 -4.21 -6.22
CA TYR A 96 1.57 -4.97 -5.27
C TYR A 96 0.85 -6.28 -4.86
N LEU A 97 -0.43 -6.24 -4.51
CA LEU A 97 -1.19 -7.45 -4.18
C LEU A 97 -1.28 -8.40 -5.38
N ASN A 98 -1.46 -7.88 -6.59
CA ASN A 98 -1.48 -8.72 -7.80
C ASN A 98 -0.16 -9.45 -8.05
N SER A 99 0.98 -8.92 -7.57
CA SER A 99 2.28 -9.59 -7.65
C SER A 99 2.35 -10.89 -6.83
N PHE A 100 1.41 -11.09 -5.88
CA PHE A 100 1.32 -12.32 -5.09
C PHE A 100 0.65 -13.46 -5.88
N ASN A 101 -0.20 -13.16 -6.87
CA ASN A 101 -1.10 -14.13 -7.51
C ASN A 101 -0.39 -15.36 -8.10
N GLN A 102 0.84 -15.20 -8.59
CA GLN A 102 1.66 -16.27 -9.15
C GLN A 102 2.90 -16.58 -8.30
N THR A 103 3.01 -15.94 -7.12
CA THR A 103 4.12 -16.14 -6.18
C THR A 103 3.79 -17.28 -5.23
N ARG A 104 4.77 -18.18 -5.02
CA ARG A 104 4.66 -19.27 -4.04
C ARG A 104 5.08 -18.82 -2.66
N PHE A 105 4.23 -19.08 -1.68
CA PHE A 105 4.54 -18.95 -0.26
C PHE A 105 4.42 -20.33 0.42
N ASN A 106 5.24 -20.58 1.44
CA ASN A 106 5.26 -21.86 2.14
C ASN A 106 4.01 -22.06 2.99
N ASN A 107 3.50 -20.97 3.58
CA ASN A 107 2.32 -20.96 4.43
C ASN A 107 1.68 -19.56 4.47
N TRP A 108 0.56 -19.45 5.18
CA TRP A 108 -0.20 -18.21 5.33
C TRP A 108 0.53 -17.16 6.19
N ASP A 109 1.33 -17.60 7.17
CA ASP A 109 2.09 -16.68 8.02
C ASP A 109 3.16 -15.93 7.23
N GLU A 110 3.78 -16.57 6.24
CA GLU A 110 4.76 -15.92 5.36
C GLU A 110 4.12 -14.79 4.54
N VAL A 111 2.89 -15.00 4.04
CA VAL A 111 2.11 -13.96 3.33
C VAL A 111 1.80 -12.80 4.27
N ARG A 112 1.29 -13.09 5.48
CA ARG A 112 0.97 -12.07 6.49
C ARG A 112 2.21 -11.26 6.87
N GLN A 113 3.33 -11.91 7.16
CA GLN A 113 4.59 -11.24 7.54
C GLN A 113 5.15 -10.39 6.40
N THR A 114 5.02 -10.86 5.15
CA THR A 114 5.43 -10.10 3.97
C THR A 114 4.60 -8.82 3.84
N LEU A 115 3.26 -8.94 3.95
CA LEU A 115 2.36 -7.79 3.96
C LEU A 115 2.71 -6.82 5.09
N GLU A 116 2.85 -7.29 6.32
CA GLU A 116 3.16 -6.44 7.47
C GLU A 116 4.48 -5.68 7.27
N ARG A 117 5.56 -6.37 6.87
CA ARG A 117 6.88 -5.75 6.66
C ARG A 117 6.82 -4.68 5.57
N ASP A 118 6.25 -5.01 4.42
CA ASP A 118 6.31 -4.16 3.24
C ASP A 118 5.40 -2.92 3.41
N LEU A 119 4.20 -3.11 3.97
CA LEU A 119 3.28 -2.01 4.26
C LEU A 119 3.82 -1.10 5.37
N SER A 120 4.45 -1.66 6.41
CA SER A 120 5.08 -0.87 7.48
C SER A 120 6.29 -0.08 6.98
N THR A 121 6.99 -0.57 5.95
CA THR A 121 8.11 0.15 5.32
C THR A 121 7.62 1.28 4.41
N CYS A 122 6.46 1.11 3.78
CA CYS A 122 5.88 2.09 2.86
C CYS A 122 5.13 3.22 3.57
N ALA A 123 4.39 2.88 4.63
CA ALA A 123 3.53 3.79 5.39
C ALA A 123 4.29 4.79 6.28
#